data_AF-A0A6A6L7P9-F1
#
_entry.id   AF-A0A6A6L7P9-F1
#
_cell.length_a   1.000
_cell.length_b   1.000
_cell.length_c   1.000
_cell.angle_alpha   90.00
_cell.angle_beta   90.00
_cell.angle_gamma   90.00
#
_symmetry.space_group_name_H-M   'P 1'
#
loop_
_entity.id
_entity.type
_entity.pdbx_description
1 polymer ?
#
loop_
_entity_poly.entity_id
_entity_poly.type
_entity_poly.pdbx_seq_one_letter_code
_entity_poly.pdbx_strand_id
1 'polypeptide(L)'
;MEFPYWNRTLGADHFYVSCAGLGYESDRNLVELKKNSVQISCFPAPDGEALRFGCLPVVITDRPIKDLPLMDVLRWQEIAVFVGSTVNTNSRLKGVKRVLDRTCKDDTCAGMRRLGVAASHHLLWNEKPEPYDPLHMVVYELWLRRHTIRYARREWI
;
A
#
# COMPACT_ATOMS: atom_id res chain seq x y z
N MET A 1 -25.38 -2.15 -23.67
CA MET A 1 -24.72 -1.55 -22.49
C MET A 1 -23.46 -2.33 -22.24
N GLU A 2 -22.31 -1.68 -22.38
CA GLU A 2 -21.04 -2.37 -22.64
C GLU A 2 -20.42 -3.07 -21.40
N PHE A 3 -20.90 -2.80 -20.18
CA PHE A 3 -20.33 -3.39 -18.96
C PHE A 3 -21.43 -3.74 -17.93
N PRO A 4 -22.16 -4.86 -18.10
CA PRO A 4 -23.30 -5.23 -17.24
C PRO A 4 -22.91 -5.48 -15.78
N TYR A 5 -21.70 -6.00 -15.51
CA TYR A 5 -21.21 -6.23 -14.15
C TYR A 5 -20.83 -4.93 -13.44
N TRP A 6 -20.15 -4.02 -14.14
CA TRP A 6 -19.79 -2.70 -13.63
C TRP A 6 -21.03 -1.91 -13.19
N ASN A 7 -22.06 -1.90 -14.03
CA ASN A 7 -23.29 -1.16 -13.77
C ASN A 7 -24.13 -1.73 -12.62
N ARG A 8 -23.90 -3.00 -12.21
CA ARG A 8 -24.62 -3.64 -11.11
C ARG A 8 -24.22 -3.07 -9.75
N THR A 9 -22.94 -2.76 -9.57
CA THR A 9 -22.35 -2.36 -8.28
C THR A 9 -21.68 -1.00 -8.32
N LEU A 10 -21.73 -0.32 -9.48
CA LEU A 10 -20.97 0.90 -9.76
C LEU A 10 -19.45 0.72 -9.60
N GLY A 11 -18.95 -0.51 -9.82
CA GLY A 11 -17.53 -0.86 -9.71
C GLY A 11 -17.09 -1.33 -8.32
N ALA A 12 -18.00 -1.53 -7.37
CA ALA A 12 -17.64 -1.77 -5.98
C ALA A 12 -17.24 -3.19 -5.59
N ASP A 13 -17.70 -4.17 -6.36
CA ASP A 13 -17.20 -5.55 -6.31
C ASP A 13 -16.02 -5.78 -7.27
N HIS A 14 -15.54 -4.71 -7.92
CA HIS A 14 -14.39 -4.78 -8.81
C HIS A 14 -13.15 -4.32 -8.03
N PHE A 15 -12.03 -4.98 -8.31
CA PHE A 15 -10.71 -4.50 -7.93
C PHE A 15 -9.92 -4.22 -9.22
N TYR A 16 -9.06 -3.22 -9.17
CA TYR A 16 -8.08 -2.99 -10.22
C TYR A 16 -6.69 -3.02 -9.61
N VAL A 17 -5.75 -3.59 -10.36
CA VAL A 17 -4.33 -3.61 -10.00
C VAL A 17 -3.65 -2.51 -10.81
N SER A 18 -3.05 -1.54 -10.13
CA SER A 18 -2.20 -0.54 -10.79
C SER A 18 -1.01 -0.18 -9.91
N CYS A 19 0.21 -0.45 -10.40
CA CYS A 19 1.43 -0.14 -9.66
C CYS A 19 1.73 1.36 -9.57
N ALA A 20 1.33 2.14 -10.57
CA ALA A 20 1.44 3.60 -10.55
C ALA A 20 0.26 4.27 -9.85
N GLY A 21 -0.71 3.47 -9.37
CA GLY A 21 -2.04 3.95 -9.03
C GLY A 21 -2.76 4.52 -10.25
N LEU A 22 -3.86 5.23 -10.02
CA LEU A 22 -4.53 6.01 -11.06
C LEU A 22 -4.09 7.47 -10.93
N GLY A 23 -3.64 8.07 -12.03
CA GLY A 23 -3.24 9.48 -12.10
C GLY A 23 -4.34 10.44 -11.67
N TYR A 24 -3.98 11.70 -11.38
CA TYR A 24 -4.94 12.73 -11.00
C TYR A 24 -5.62 13.31 -12.24
N GLU A 25 -6.43 12.49 -12.91
CA GLU A 25 -7.22 12.91 -14.06
C GLU A 25 -8.65 13.26 -13.64
N SER A 26 -9.23 14.26 -14.32
CA SER A 26 -10.60 14.75 -14.07
C SER A 26 -11.67 13.94 -14.80
N ASP A 27 -11.32 12.82 -15.43
CA ASP A 27 -12.30 11.93 -16.04
C ASP A 27 -13.23 11.35 -14.96
N ARG A 28 -14.54 11.57 -15.14
CA ARG A 28 -15.60 11.11 -14.24
C ARG A 28 -15.53 9.60 -14.03
N ASN A 29 -15.17 8.82 -15.04
CA ASN A 29 -15.05 7.36 -14.94
C ASN A 29 -13.88 6.97 -14.04
N LEU A 30 -12.75 7.67 -14.13
CA LEU A 30 -11.59 7.48 -13.25
C LEU A 30 -11.90 7.87 -11.80
N VAL A 31 -12.65 8.96 -11.60
CA VAL A 31 -13.09 9.39 -10.28
C VAL A 31 -14.01 8.35 -9.63
N GLU A 32 -14.97 7.81 -10.38
CA GLU A 32 -15.88 6.78 -9.86
C GLU A 32 -15.19 5.43 -9.64
N LEU A 33 -14.26 5.04 -10.52
CA LEU A 33 -13.39 3.87 -10.32
C LEU A 33 -12.60 4.01 -9.01
N LYS A 34 -11.92 5.15 -8.76
CA LYS A 34 -11.19 5.40 -7.51
C LYS A 34 -12.08 5.37 -6.26
N LYS A 35 -13.33 5.85 -6.36
CA LYS A 35 -14.25 5.91 -5.22
C LYS A 35 -14.85 4.56 -4.87
N ASN A 36 -15.23 3.80 -5.89
CA ASN A 36 -16.10 2.64 -5.70
C ASN A 36 -15.30 1.34 -5.65
N SER A 37 -14.27 1.19 -6.49
CA SER A 37 -13.51 -0.06 -6.59
C SER A 37 -12.40 -0.19 -5.56
N VAL A 38 -12.00 -1.42 -5.26
CA VAL A 38 -10.82 -1.67 -4.44
C VAL A 38 -9.57 -1.45 -5.27
N GLN A 39 -8.83 -0.40 -4.97
CA GLN A 39 -7.51 -0.20 -5.54
C GLN A 39 -6.51 -1.15 -4.89
N ILE A 40 -5.97 -2.07 -5.68
CA ILE A 40 -4.76 -2.80 -5.34
C ILE A 40 -3.61 -2.04 -5.99
N SER A 41 -2.98 -1.16 -5.20
CA SER A 41 -1.70 -0.61 -5.63
C SER A 41 -0.67 -1.70 -5.49
N CYS A 42 0.19 -1.87 -6.49
CA CYS A 42 1.52 -2.40 -6.15
C CYS A 42 2.08 -1.38 -5.17
N PHE A 43 2.39 -1.82 -3.95
CA PHE A 43 3.20 -1.03 -3.02
C PHE A 43 4.39 -0.48 -3.81
N PRO A 44 4.80 0.79 -3.66
CA PRO A 44 5.59 1.42 -4.70
C PRO A 44 6.81 0.57 -5.00
N ALA A 45 6.95 0.36 -6.32
CA ALA A 45 8.05 -0.22 -7.06
C ALA A 45 8.15 -1.76 -7.13
N PRO A 46 9.02 -2.29 -8.01
CA PRO A 46 9.70 -3.61 -7.90
C PRO A 46 10.21 -4.01 -6.49
N ASP A 47 9.78 -3.32 -5.43
CA ASP A 47 10.44 -3.12 -4.14
C ASP A 47 9.79 -3.92 -3.00
N GLY A 48 8.88 -4.86 -3.31
CA GLY A 48 8.81 -6.09 -2.52
C GLY A 48 10.19 -6.78 -2.49
N GLU A 49 10.98 -6.59 -3.54
CA GLU A 49 12.38 -7.01 -3.59
C GLU A 49 13.34 -6.07 -2.85
N ALA A 50 13.03 -4.78 -2.66
CA ALA A 50 13.97 -3.85 -2.03
C ALA A 50 14.24 -4.26 -0.58
N LEU A 51 13.18 -4.59 0.17
CA LEU A 51 13.29 -5.21 1.49
C LEU A 51 14.07 -6.54 1.42
N ARG A 52 13.77 -7.39 0.44
CA ARG A 52 14.45 -8.68 0.19
C ARG A 52 15.96 -8.51 -0.12
N PHE A 53 16.35 -7.43 -0.77
CA PHE A 53 17.73 -7.06 -1.08
C PHE A 53 18.40 -6.24 0.03
N GLY A 54 17.74 -6.04 1.17
CA GLY A 54 18.30 -5.39 2.35
C GLY A 54 18.26 -3.86 2.31
N CYS A 55 17.40 -3.25 1.49
CA CYS A 55 17.09 -1.83 1.57
C CYS A 55 16.30 -1.55 2.86
N LEU A 56 16.61 -0.43 3.51
CA LEU A 56 15.91 0.03 4.71
C LEU A 56 14.81 1.03 4.29
N PRO A 57 13.52 0.69 4.48
CA PRO A 57 12.43 1.61 4.18
C PRO A 57 12.52 2.88 5.03
N VAL A 58 12.29 4.02 4.38
CA VAL A 58 12.13 5.30 5.05
C VAL A 58 10.70 5.78 4.81
N VAL A 59 9.88 5.80 5.86
CA VAL A 59 8.48 6.20 5.80
C VAL A 59 8.37 7.67 6.18
N ILE A 60 7.98 8.49 5.23
CA ILE A 60 7.80 9.93 5.43
C ILE A 60 6.31 10.21 5.63
N THR A 61 5.91 10.69 6.81
CA THR A 61 4.50 10.97 7.13
C THR A 61 4.33 12.23 7.97
N ASP A 62 3.21 12.93 7.79
CA ASP A 62 2.77 14.05 8.62
C ASP A 62 1.74 13.67 9.68
N ARG A 63 1.27 12.42 9.66
CA ARG A 63 0.16 11.94 10.49
C ARG A 63 0.55 10.69 11.26
N PRO A 64 -0.04 10.46 12.44
CA PRO A 64 0.16 9.23 13.19
C PRO A 64 -0.23 8.03 12.33
N ILE A 65 0.67 7.06 12.29
CA ILE A 65 0.64 5.95 11.36
C ILE A 65 -0.38 4.93 11.84
N LYS A 66 -1.50 4.84 11.13
CA LYS A 66 -2.54 3.83 11.39
C LYS A 66 -2.78 2.89 10.22
N ASP A 67 -2.27 3.22 9.03
CA ASP A 67 -2.71 2.60 7.78
C ASP A 67 -1.57 1.98 6.94
N LEU A 68 -0.49 1.52 7.58
CA LEU A 68 0.51 0.70 6.85
C LEU A 68 -0.06 -0.70 6.58
N PRO A 69 0.31 -1.34 5.45
CA PRO A 69 -0.20 -2.66 5.12
C PRO A 69 0.30 -3.70 6.12
N LEU A 70 -0.55 -4.70 6.40
CA LEU A 70 -0.26 -5.84 7.25
C LEU A 70 0.26 -5.45 8.65
N MET A 71 -0.23 -4.36 9.24
CA MET A 71 0.16 -3.91 10.60
C MET A 71 -0.13 -4.93 11.72
N ASP A 72 -0.98 -5.92 11.45
CA ASP A 72 -1.27 -7.07 12.30
C ASP A 72 -0.20 -8.17 12.25
N VAL A 73 0.56 -8.23 11.15
CA VAL A 73 1.65 -9.20 10.94
C VAL A 73 3.03 -8.53 11.07
N LEU A 74 3.16 -7.29 10.63
CA LEU A 74 4.42 -6.54 10.51
C LEU A 74 4.51 -5.44 11.56
N ARG A 75 5.59 -5.49 12.36
CA ARG A 75 5.96 -4.42 13.30
C ARG A 75 6.83 -3.40 12.58
N TRP A 76 6.19 -2.48 11.86
CA TRP A 76 6.85 -1.48 11.03
C TRP A 76 7.89 -0.62 11.76
N GLN A 77 7.72 -0.42 13.07
CA GLN A 77 8.68 0.29 13.93
C GLN A 77 10.06 -0.41 14.01
N GLU A 78 10.12 -1.70 13.72
CA GLU A 78 11.36 -2.50 13.81
C GLU A 78 12.06 -2.68 12.45
N ILE A 79 11.34 -2.39 11.36
CA ILE A 79 11.83 -2.63 9.99
C ILE A 79 11.93 -1.36 9.14
N ALA A 80 11.43 -0.21 9.60
CA ALA A 80 11.43 1.04 8.85
C ALA A 80 11.82 2.25 9.72
N VAL A 81 12.43 3.25 9.08
CA VAL A 81 12.76 4.55 9.72
C VAL A 81 11.67 5.56 9.40
N PHE A 82 11.17 6.26 10.41
CA PHE A 82 10.09 7.23 10.25
C PHE A 82 10.63 8.66 10.26
N VAL A 83 10.16 9.46 9.30
CA VAL A 83 10.53 10.86 9.15
C VAL A 83 9.26 11.71 9.12
N GLY A 84 9.11 12.62 10.07
CA GLY A 84 8.03 13.61 10.07
C GLY A 84 8.15 14.54 8.86
N SER A 85 7.06 14.78 8.12
CA SER A 85 7.05 15.65 6.94
C SER A 85 6.90 17.14 7.30
N THR A 86 7.54 17.55 8.38
CA THR A 86 7.69 18.98 8.67
C THR A 86 8.89 19.52 7.87
N VAL A 87 8.64 20.56 7.06
CA VAL A 87 9.60 21.49 6.41
C VAL A 87 9.88 21.28 4.89
N ASN A 88 9.93 22.44 4.19
CA ASN A 88 10.35 22.77 2.80
C ASN A 88 11.19 21.69 2.06
N THR A 89 10.96 21.51 0.75
CA THR A 89 11.58 20.51 -0.14
C THR A 89 13.12 20.41 -0.04
N ASN A 90 13.84 21.52 0.05
CA ASN A 90 15.31 21.54 0.22
C ASN A 90 15.76 21.09 1.61
N SER A 91 14.87 21.18 2.60
CA SER A 91 15.10 20.69 3.96
C SER A 91 14.76 19.21 4.13
N ARG A 92 13.91 18.64 3.27
CA ARG A 92 13.39 17.26 3.41
C ARG A 92 14.48 16.22 3.25
N LEU A 93 15.31 16.32 2.20
CA LEU A 93 16.45 15.43 1.98
C LEU A 93 17.54 15.60 3.05
N LYS A 94 17.79 16.85 3.48
CA LYS A 94 18.68 17.14 4.61
C LYS A 94 18.14 16.58 5.93
N GLY A 95 16.81 16.52 6.08
CA GLY A 95 16.11 15.93 7.21
C GLY A 95 16.23 14.42 7.23
N VAL A 96 15.96 13.74 6.11
CA VAL A 96 16.10 12.29 5.96
C VAL A 96 17.55 11.87 6.26
N LYS A 97 18.54 12.54 5.65
CA LYS A 97 19.95 12.26 5.92
C LYS A 97 20.28 12.41 7.40
N ARG A 98 19.81 13.48 8.05
CA ARG A 98 20.04 13.70 9.49
C ARG A 98 19.39 12.62 10.37
N VAL A 99 18.19 12.15 10.01
CA VAL A 99 17.52 11.09 10.76
C VAL A 99 18.26 9.77 10.58
N LEU A 100 18.65 9.42 9.36
CA LEU A 100 19.46 8.23 9.09
C LEU A 100 20.83 8.31 9.78
N ASP A 101 21.53 9.44 9.70
CA ASP A 101 22.80 9.67 10.41
C ASP A 101 22.65 9.61 11.93
N ARG A 102 21.44 9.73 12.49
CA ARG A 102 21.19 9.57 13.94
C ARG A 102 20.83 8.14 14.29
N THR A 103 19.93 7.53 13.53
CA THR A 103 19.40 6.19 13.79
C THR A 103 20.38 5.09 13.38
N CYS A 104 21.10 5.28 12.28
CA CYS A 104 22.05 4.34 11.70
C CYS A 104 23.51 4.62 12.10
N LYS A 105 23.74 5.31 13.22
CA LYS A 105 25.09 5.57 13.74
C LYS A 105 25.84 4.29 14.10
N ASP A 106 25.10 3.30 14.59
CA ASP A 106 25.58 1.99 15.01
C ASP A 106 24.89 0.88 14.18
N ASP A 107 25.05 -0.38 14.58
CA ASP A 107 24.48 -1.55 13.90
C ASP A 107 22.94 -1.63 13.91
N THR A 108 22.24 -0.65 14.49
CA THR A 108 20.78 -0.56 14.53
C THR A 108 20.16 -0.76 13.14
N CYS A 109 20.66 -0.06 12.13
CA CYS A 109 20.12 -0.18 10.78
C CYS A 109 20.49 -1.51 10.11
N ALA A 110 21.58 -2.17 10.51
CA ALA A 110 21.86 -3.53 10.07
C ALA A 110 20.80 -4.51 10.63
N GLY A 111 20.40 -4.35 11.89
CA GLY A 111 19.31 -5.11 12.50
C GLY A 111 17.97 -4.89 11.77
N MET A 112 17.60 -3.63 11.54
CA MET A 112 16.35 -3.28 10.83
C MET A 112 16.32 -3.85 9.41
N ARG A 113 17.44 -3.80 8.68
CA ARG A 113 17.57 -4.40 7.34
C ARG A 113 17.38 -5.91 7.38
N ARG A 114 17.99 -6.62 8.34
CA ARG A 114 17.83 -8.08 8.50
C ARG A 114 16.38 -8.46 8.77
N LEU A 115 15.72 -7.73 9.67
CA LEU A 115 14.29 -7.92 9.95
C LEU A 115 13.43 -7.57 8.72
N GLY A 116 13.80 -6.54 7.96
CA GLY A 116 13.15 -6.19 6.70
C GLY A 116 13.25 -7.29 5.65
N VAL A 117 14.42 -7.92 5.48
CA VAL A 117 14.61 -9.07 4.59
C VAL A 117 13.74 -10.26 5.02
N ALA A 118 13.66 -10.53 6.33
CA ALA A 118 12.79 -11.60 6.83
C ALA A 118 11.30 -11.28 6.58
N ALA A 119 10.89 -10.04 6.84
CA ALA A 119 9.52 -9.56 6.63
C ALA A 119 9.12 -9.54 5.14
N SER A 120 10.08 -9.42 4.21
CA SER A 120 9.79 -9.30 2.78
C SER A 120 9.01 -10.49 2.23
N HIS A 121 9.16 -11.68 2.82
CA HIS A 121 8.40 -12.87 2.42
C HIS A 121 6.88 -12.70 2.55
N HIS A 122 6.41 -11.84 3.45
CA HIS A 122 4.98 -11.50 3.60
C HIS A 122 4.51 -10.40 2.66
N LEU A 123 5.40 -9.86 1.82
CA LEU A 123 5.08 -8.77 0.88
C LEU A 123 5.29 -9.21 -0.58
N LEU A 124 5.58 -10.49 -0.81
CA LEU A 124 5.78 -11.03 -2.15
C LEU A 124 4.45 -11.23 -2.85
N TRP A 125 4.44 -10.90 -4.14
CA TRP A 125 3.40 -11.31 -5.07
C TRP A 125 3.76 -12.70 -5.60
N ASN A 126 2.96 -13.71 -5.27
CA ASN A 126 3.13 -15.03 -5.90
C ASN A 126 2.27 -15.10 -7.17
N GLU A 127 2.81 -15.67 -8.25
CA GLU A 127 2.05 -15.90 -9.48
C GLU A 127 0.93 -16.95 -9.27
N LYS A 128 1.16 -17.90 -8.37
CA LYS A 128 0.18 -18.89 -7.93
C LYS A 128 -0.04 -18.75 -6.41
N PRO A 129 -1.26 -18.97 -5.90
CA PRO A 129 -1.51 -18.89 -4.47
C PRO A 129 -0.65 -19.90 -3.70
N GLU A 130 0.09 -19.42 -2.70
CA GLU A 130 0.83 -20.24 -1.75
C GLU A 130 0.18 -20.18 -0.34
N PRO A 131 0.44 -21.16 0.55
CA PRO A 131 -0.01 -21.06 1.94
C PRO A 131 0.49 -19.77 2.60
N TYR A 132 -0.42 -19.04 3.27
CA TYR A 132 -0.16 -17.74 3.89
C TYR A 132 0.17 -16.59 2.92
N ASP A 133 -0.21 -16.71 1.65
CA ASP A 133 -0.12 -15.63 0.68
C ASP A 133 -1.11 -14.49 1.05
N PRO A 134 -0.60 -13.32 1.48
CA PRO A 134 -1.46 -12.25 1.98
C PRO A 134 -2.26 -11.59 0.87
N LEU A 135 -1.75 -11.54 -0.35
CA LEU A 135 -2.48 -10.98 -1.48
C LEU A 135 -3.70 -11.85 -1.81
N HIS A 136 -3.49 -13.15 -2.02
CA HIS A 136 -4.58 -14.06 -2.36
C HIS A 136 -5.60 -14.18 -1.23
N MET A 137 -5.14 -14.13 0.03
CA MET A 137 -6.03 -14.05 1.19
C MET A 137 -6.86 -12.76 1.20
N VAL A 138 -6.24 -11.60 0.96
CA VAL A 138 -6.97 -10.32 0.89
C VAL A 138 -7.97 -10.31 -0.27
N VAL A 139 -7.57 -10.78 -1.46
CA VAL A 139 -8.46 -10.90 -2.62
C VAL A 139 -9.64 -11.84 -2.31
N TYR A 140 -9.40 -12.94 -1.63
CA TYR A 140 -10.45 -13.87 -1.20
C TYR A 140 -11.42 -13.25 -0.19
N GLU A 141 -10.90 -12.57 0.83
CA GLU A 141 -11.72 -11.86 1.83
C GLU A 141 -12.56 -10.75 1.20
N LEU A 142 -12.00 -10.00 0.24
CA LEU A 142 -12.73 -9.00 -0.52
C LEU A 142 -13.81 -9.65 -1.39
N TRP A 143 -13.49 -10.76 -2.07
CA TRP A 143 -14.45 -11.52 -2.86
C TRP A 143 -15.63 -12.00 -2.01
N LEU A 144 -15.40 -12.51 -0.79
CA LEU A 144 -16.47 -12.92 0.13
C LEU A 144 -17.41 -11.75 0.47
N ARG A 145 -16.88 -10.52 0.56
CA ARG A 145 -17.64 -9.33 0.95
C ARG A 145 -18.41 -8.66 -0.19
N ARG A 146 -18.27 -9.13 -1.43
CA ARG A 146 -18.86 -8.50 -2.64
C ARG A 146 -20.37 -8.25 -2.60
N HIS A 147 -21.10 -8.99 -1.77
CA HIS A 147 -22.56 -8.85 -1.62
C HIS A 147 -22.99 -8.00 -0.41
N THR A 148 -22.04 -7.56 0.41
CA THR A 148 -22.29 -6.88 1.70
C THR A 148 -22.43 -5.36 1.52
N ILE A 149 -21.78 -4.79 0.50
CA ILE A 149 -21.83 -3.35 0.25
C ILE A 149 -22.97 -3.04 -0.72
N ARG A 150 -24.12 -2.62 -0.17
CA ARG A 150 -25.23 -2.06 -0.95
C ARG A 150 -25.04 -0.55 -1.08
N TYR A 151 -24.68 -0.08 -2.27
CA TYR A 151 -24.67 1.36 -2.55
C TYR A 151 -26.11 1.83 -2.71
N ALA A 152 -26.49 2.87 -1.97
CA ALA A 152 -27.73 3.57 -2.24
C ALA A 152 -27.63 4.19 -3.65
N ARG A 153 -28.41 3.67 -4.59
CA ARG A 153 -28.58 4.28 -5.91
C ARG A 153 -29.22 5.64 -5.68
N ARG A 154 -28.44 6.72 -5.74
CA ARG A 154 -29.02 8.06 -5.83
C ARG A 154 -29.58 8.19 -7.24
N GLU A 155 -30.87 7.90 -7.37
CA GLU A 155 -31.64 8.29 -8.54
C GLU A 155 -31.76 9.81 -8.48
N TRP A 156 -30.97 10.47 -9.31
CA TRP A 156 -31.13 11.90 -9.55
C TRP A 156 -32.37 12.04 -10.43
N ILE A 157 -33.48 12.47 -9.82
CA ILE A 157 -34.66 13.02 -10.53
C ILE A 157 -34.25 14.36 -11.14
#